data_AF-A0A1A9ZT11-F1
#
_entry.id   AF-A0A1A9ZT11-F1
#
_cell.length_a   1.000
_cell.length_b   1.000
_cell.length_c   1.000
_cell.angle_alpha   90.00
_cell.angle_beta   90.00
_cell.angle_gamma   90.00
#
_symmetry.space_group_name_H-M   'P 1'
#
loop_
_entity.id
_entity.type
_entity.pdbx_description
1 polymer ?
#
loop_
_entity_poly.entity_id
_entity_poly.type
_entity_poly.pdbx_seq_one_letter_code
_entity_poly.pdbx_strand_id
1 'polypeptide(L)'
;MAMAIAIVHGNPALEARNRRSMDSIAAIESVVMAENELKGSLAKIAASTGPKYRVARINSAYTTAGKGTLTKYDADLIDERNRIKQCNITIWSRPWLENGVEVTFECDGEEVMVRKYDA
;
A
#
# COMPACT_ATOMS: atom_id res chain seq x y z
N MET A 1 56.02 29.93 -14.29
CA MET A 1 54.82 29.41 -14.98
C MET A 1 53.72 29.28 -13.95
N ALA A 2 52.71 30.15 -13.99
CA ALA A 2 51.57 30.09 -13.06
C ALA A 2 50.42 29.36 -13.77
N MET A 3 49.97 28.23 -13.21
CA MET A 3 48.79 27.51 -13.71
C MET A 3 47.54 28.08 -13.06
N ALA A 4 46.64 28.64 -13.87
CA ALA A 4 45.32 29.04 -13.44
C ALA A 4 44.42 27.79 -13.38
N ILE A 5 43.88 27.49 -12.19
CA ILE A 5 42.84 26.47 -12.01
C ILE A 5 41.49 27.12 -12.29
N ALA A 6 40.84 26.75 -13.39
CA ALA A 6 39.47 27.15 -13.66
C ALA A 6 38.51 26.29 -12.82
N ILE A 7 37.88 26.91 -11.82
CA ILE A 7 36.77 26.29 -11.09
C ILE A 7 35.56 26.32 -12.03
N VAL A 8 35.14 25.15 -12.51
CA VAL A 8 33.87 25.01 -13.23
C VAL A 8 32.76 25.26 -12.22
N HIS A 9 32.23 26.49 -12.19
CA HIS A 9 31.00 26.78 -11.47
C HIS A 9 29.88 25.94 -12.10
N GLY A 10 29.47 24.86 -11.42
CA GLY A 10 28.27 24.12 -11.77
C GLY A 10 27.06 25.07 -11.80
N ASN A 11 26.34 25.10 -12.92
CA ASN A 11 25.16 25.93 -13.08
C ASN A 11 24.00 25.40 -12.20
N PRO A 12 23.46 26.17 -11.25
CA PRO A 12 22.38 25.74 -10.34
C PRO A 12 21.02 25.49 -11.03
N ALA A 13 20.90 25.72 -12.34
CA ALA A 13 19.68 25.53 -13.12
C ALA A 13 19.44 24.08 -13.61
N LEU A 14 20.41 23.17 -13.40
CA LEU A 14 20.27 21.75 -13.77
C LEU A 14 19.70 20.89 -12.62
N GLU A 15 19.91 21.28 -11.36
CA GLU A 15 19.44 20.55 -10.18
C GLU A 15 17.90 20.53 -10.03
N ALA A 16 17.23 21.61 -10.44
CA ALA A 16 15.78 21.75 -10.30
C ALA A 16 14.96 20.86 -11.25
N ARG A 17 15.59 20.29 -12.29
CA ARG A 17 14.91 19.46 -13.30
C ARG A 17 14.77 18.02 -12.82
N ASN A 18 15.71 17.54 -12.01
CA ASN A 18 15.77 16.15 -11.58
C ASN A 18 14.84 15.84 -10.38
N ARG A 19 14.51 16.85 -9.57
CA ARG A 19 13.67 16.68 -8.37
C ARG A 19 12.24 16.22 -8.69
N ARG A 20 11.63 16.73 -9.77
CA ARG A 20 10.26 16.35 -10.18
C ARG A 20 10.14 14.91 -10.67
N SER A 21 11.23 14.34 -11.19
CA SER A 21 11.27 12.95 -11.66
C SER A 21 11.25 11.97 -10.47
N MET A 22 11.99 12.30 -9.41
CA MET A 22 12.08 11.45 -8.21
C MET A 22 10.79 11.40 -7.39
N ASP A 23 10.02 12.48 -7.31
CA ASP A 23 8.73 12.50 -6.59
C ASP A 23 7.72 11.52 -7.21
N SER A 24 7.76 11.35 -8.54
CA SER A 24 6.90 10.40 -9.26
C SER A 24 7.34 8.95 -9.02
N ILE A 25 8.65 8.70 -8.89
CA ILE A 25 9.20 7.36 -8.60
C ILE A 25 8.85 6.93 -7.17
N ALA A 26 8.98 7.82 -6.19
CA ALA A 26 8.60 7.55 -4.80
C ALA A 26 7.09 7.28 -4.65
N ALA A 27 6.26 8.02 -5.40
CA ALA A 27 4.81 7.74 -5.45
C ALA A 27 4.53 6.35 -6.01
N ILE A 28 5.22 5.92 -7.07
CA ILE A 28 5.07 4.57 -7.63
C ILE A 28 5.53 3.49 -6.64
N GLU A 29 6.66 3.67 -5.95
CA GLU A 29 7.15 2.71 -4.93
C GLU A 29 6.12 2.49 -3.82
N SER A 30 5.49 3.57 -3.32
CA SER A 30 4.45 3.45 -2.29
C SER A 30 3.21 2.66 -2.72
N VAL A 31 2.80 2.78 -4.00
CA VAL A 31 1.68 2.00 -4.54
C VAL A 31 2.06 0.52 -4.67
N VAL A 32 3.27 0.22 -5.11
CA VAL A 32 3.77 -1.16 -5.24
C VAL A 32 3.91 -1.82 -3.87
N MET A 33 4.38 -1.10 -2.85
CA MET A 33 4.45 -1.60 -1.48
C MET A 33 3.05 -1.90 -0.92
N ALA A 34 2.10 -0.99 -1.10
CA ALA A 34 0.70 -1.18 -0.70
C ALA A 34 0.06 -2.41 -1.37
N GLU A 35 0.30 -2.59 -2.67
CA GLU A 35 -0.21 -3.76 -3.40
C GLU A 35 0.40 -5.06 -2.90
N ASN A 36 1.70 -5.07 -2.59
CA ASN A 36 2.37 -6.27 -2.10
C ASN A 36 1.94 -6.64 -0.68
N GLU A 37 1.74 -5.67 0.20
CA GLU A 37 1.22 -5.88 1.55
C GLU A 37 -0.21 -6.43 1.51
N LEU A 38 -1.06 -5.88 0.64
CA LEU A 38 -2.43 -6.34 0.45
C LEU A 38 -2.46 -7.78 -0.11
N LYS A 39 -1.63 -8.08 -1.12
CA LYS A 39 -1.49 -9.43 -1.69
C LYS A 39 -1.01 -10.44 -0.65
N GLY A 40 -0.02 -10.08 0.17
CA GLY A 40 0.48 -10.94 1.25
C GLY A 40 -0.59 -11.25 2.29
N SER A 41 -1.36 -10.25 2.68
CA SER A 41 -2.47 -10.40 3.62
C SER A 41 -3.58 -11.29 3.05
N LEU A 42 -3.97 -11.05 1.79
CA LEU A 42 -4.95 -11.88 1.07
C LEU A 42 -4.48 -13.33 0.93
N ALA A 43 -3.20 -13.58 0.62
CA ALA A 43 -2.65 -14.93 0.49
C ALA A 43 -2.68 -15.70 1.82
N LYS A 44 -2.35 -15.06 2.95
CA LYS A 44 -2.47 -15.65 4.29
C LYS A 44 -3.91 -16.04 4.63
N ILE A 45 -4.87 -15.21 4.23
CA ILE A 45 -6.31 -15.47 4.44
C ILE A 45 -6.82 -16.58 3.53
N ALA A 46 -6.44 -16.57 2.25
CA ALA A 46 -6.82 -17.59 1.28
C ALA A 46 -6.28 -18.98 1.65
N ALA A 47 -5.10 -19.05 2.29
CA ALA A 47 -4.51 -20.31 2.76
C ALA A 47 -5.26 -20.94 3.96
N SER A 48 -6.06 -20.15 4.70
CA SER A 48 -6.62 -20.55 6.00
C SER A 48 -8.15 -20.69 6.02
N THR A 49 -8.83 -20.81 4.87
CA THR A 49 -10.32 -20.85 4.74
C THR A 49 -10.97 -19.47 4.58
N GLY A 50 -10.33 -18.58 3.80
CA GLY A 50 -10.91 -17.30 3.38
C GLY A 50 -11.38 -17.29 1.93
N PRO A 51 -12.30 -16.38 1.56
CA PRO A 51 -12.71 -16.17 0.17
C PRO A 51 -11.50 -15.82 -0.71
N LYS A 52 -11.38 -16.49 -1.86
CA LYS A 52 -10.28 -16.23 -2.82
C LYS A 52 -10.58 -14.97 -3.62
N TYR A 53 -10.34 -13.82 -3.02
CA TYR A 53 -10.37 -12.55 -3.73
C TYR A 53 -9.04 -12.29 -4.44
N ARG A 54 -9.11 -11.75 -5.66
CA ARG A 54 -7.95 -11.22 -6.39
C ARG A 54 -8.09 -9.70 -6.46
N VAL A 55 -7.01 -8.97 -6.22
CA VAL A 55 -7.02 -7.51 -6.41
C VAL A 55 -7.16 -7.21 -7.90
N ALA A 56 -8.24 -6.52 -8.30
CA ALA A 56 -8.43 -6.01 -9.65
C ALA A 56 -7.75 -4.64 -9.79
N ARG A 57 -7.99 -3.76 -8.81
CA ARG A 57 -7.54 -2.38 -8.79
C ARG A 57 -7.52 -1.86 -7.35
N ILE A 58 -6.55 -1.01 -7.03
CA ILE A 58 -6.57 -0.22 -5.80
C ILE A 58 -6.99 1.19 -6.19
N ASN A 59 -8.12 1.66 -5.66
CA ASN A 59 -8.66 2.98 -5.92
C ASN A 59 -8.03 4.02 -4.99
N SER A 60 -7.91 3.69 -3.71
CA SER A 60 -7.23 4.55 -2.74
C SER A 60 -6.62 3.73 -1.60
N ALA A 61 -5.56 4.24 -1.02
CA ALA A 61 -4.98 3.73 0.21
C ALA A 61 -4.65 4.91 1.11
N TYR A 62 -5.01 4.81 2.39
CA TYR A 62 -4.61 5.81 3.37
C TYR A 62 -4.29 5.15 4.70
N THR A 63 -3.24 5.65 5.34
CA THR A 63 -2.77 5.18 6.64
C THR A 63 -2.94 6.30 7.66
N THR A 64 -3.48 5.95 8.83
CA THR A 64 -3.64 6.85 9.96
C THR A 64 -2.99 6.22 11.18
N ALA A 65 -2.08 6.96 11.82
CA ALA A 65 -1.47 6.57 13.08
C ALA A 65 -2.35 7.03 14.24
N GLY A 66 -2.69 6.10 15.14
CA GLY A 66 -3.47 6.37 16.35
C GLY A 66 -3.08 5.42 17.47
N LYS A 67 -4.04 4.73 18.09
CA LYS A 67 -3.79 3.57 18.98
C LYS A 67 -3.38 2.33 18.18
N GLY A 68 -2.45 2.49 17.24
CA GLY A 68 -2.02 1.48 16.27
C GLY A 68 -1.79 2.13 14.89
N THR A 69 -1.45 1.29 13.92
CA THR A 69 -1.40 1.68 12.52
C THR A 69 -2.68 1.21 11.86
N LEU A 70 -3.54 2.14 11.46
CA LEU A 70 -4.76 1.82 10.73
C LEU A 70 -4.56 2.18 9.27
N THR A 71 -4.56 1.18 8.40
CA THR A 71 -4.47 1.35 6.95
C THR A 71 -5.79 0.94 6.33
N LYS A 72 -6.40 1.83 5.55
CA LYS A 72 -7.60 1.50 4.78
C LYS A 72 -7.27 1.52 3.30
N TYR A 73 -7.82 0.53 2.59
CA TYR A 73 -7.74 0.40 1.15
C TYR A 73 -9.17 0.42 0.60
N ASP A 74 -9.43 1.30 -0.36
CA ASP A 74 -10.55 1.16 -1.27
C ASP A 74 -10.01 0.45 -2.51
N ALA A 75 -10.48 -0.77 -2.75
CA ALA A 75 -9.99 -1.59 -3.83
C ALA A 75 -11.13 -2.38 -4.49
N ASP A 76 -11.05 -2.53 -5.80
CA ASP A 76 -11.89 -3.45 -6.55
C ASP A 76 -11.28 -4.85 -6.44
N LEU A 77 -12.02 -5.77 -5.86
CA LEU A 77 -11.67 -7.18 -5.74
C LEU A 77 -12.48 -8.03 -6.72
N ILE A 78 -11.85 -9.04 -7.30
CA ILE A 78 -12.47 -10.05 -8.15
C ILE A 78 -12.77 -11.27 -7.29
N ASP A 79 -14.03 -11.69 -7.23
CA ASP A 79 -14.45 -12.91 -6.55
C ASP A 79 -14.14 -14.19 -7.37
N GLU A 80 -14.37 -15.36 -6.78
CA GLU A 80 -14.19 -16.66 -7.47
C GLU A 80 -15.10 -16.84 -8.70
N ARG A 81 -16.14 -16.02 -8.84
CA ARG A 81 -17.06 -16.00 -9.99
C ARG A 81 -16.66 -14.97 -11.04
N ASN A 82 -15.44 -14.41 -10.96
CA ASN A 82 -14.94 -13.35 -11.84
C ASN A 82 -15.77 -12.06 -11.82
N ARG A 83 -16.49 -11.79 -10.72
CA ARG A 83 -17.22 -10.53 -10.56
C ARG A 83 -16.35 -9.53 -9.83
N ILE A 84 -16.23 -8.34 -10.42
CA ILE A 84 -15.55 -7.19 -9.80
C ILE A 84 -16.50 -6.60 -8.77
N LYS A 85 -16.01 -6.41 -7.55
CA LYS A 85 -16.72 -5.80 -6.43
C LYS A 85 -15.85 -4.74 -5.79
N GLN A 86 -16.44 -3.60 -5.47
CA GLN A 86 -15.76 -2.60 -4.68
C GLN A 86 -15.75 -3.04 -3.22
N CYS A 87 -14.57 -3.02 -2.60
CA CYS A 87 -14.36 -3.43 -1.23
C CYS A 87 -13.55 -2.39 -0.46
N ASN A 88 -14.01 -2.06 0.74
CA ASN A 88 -13.26 -1.33 1.74
C ASN A 88 -12.55 -2.32 2.65
N ILE A 89 -11.22 -2.27 2.65
CA ILE A 89 -10.36 -3.19 3.40
C ILE A 89 -9.67 -2.37 4.48
N THR A 90 -9.91 -2.67 5.74
CA THR A 90 -9.28 -1.99 6.87
C THR A 90 -8.32 -2.94 7.57
N ILE A 91 -7.03 -2.60 7.57
CA ILE A 91 -5.98 -3.29 8.31
C ILE A 91 -5.64 -2.44 9.53
N TRP A 92 -5.84 -2.98 10.73
CA TRP A 92 -5.47 -2.35 11.98
C TRP A 92 -4.40 -3.15 12.69
N SER A 93 -3.16 -2.66 12.63
CA SER A 93 -2.00 -3.27 13.28
C SER A 93 -1.74 -2.63 14.65
N ARG A 94 -1.71 -3.48 15.67
CA ARG A 94 -1.46 -3.18 17.09
C ARG A 94 -0.44 -4.20 17.61
N PRO A 95 0.86 -3.98 17.38
CA PRO A 95 1.91 -4.98 17.67
C PRO A 95 2.05 -5.35 19.16
N TRP A 96 1.42 -4.61 20.08
CA TRP A 96 1.42 -4.89 21.51
C TRP A 96 0.26 -5.80 21.97
N LEU A 97 -0.56 -6.33 21.05
CA LEU A 97 -1.65 -7.26 21.35
C LEU A 97 -1.39 -8.63 20.70
N GLU A 98 -1.80 -9.71 21.36
CA GLU A 98 -1.93 -11.02 20.71
C GLU A 98 -2.99 -10.95 19.60
N ASN A 99 -2.71 -11.55 18.44
CA ASN A 99 -3.45 -11.30 17.19
C ASN A 99 -3.54 -9.80 16.85
N GLY A 100 -2.39 -9.12 16.97
CA GLY A 100 -2.28 -7.68 16.88
C GLY A 100 -2.72 -7.07 15.55
N VAL A 101 -2.83 -7.86 14.47
CA VAL A 101 -3.32 -7.40 13.17
C VAL A 101 -4.76 -7.86 12.96
N GLU A 102 -5.64 -6.90 12.77
CA GLU A 102 -7.05 -7.11 12.43
C GLU A 102 -7.29 -6.62 11.01
N VAL A 103 -7.81 -7.48 10.14
CA VAL A 103 -8.16 -7.16 8.75
C VAL A 103 -9.65 -7.32 8.57
N THR A 104 -10.32 -6.23 8.21
CA THR A 104 -11.75 -6.17 7.95
C THR A 104 -11.99 -5.98 6.46
N PHE A 105 -12.84 -6.82 5.86
CA PHE A 105 -13.28 -6.72 4.47
C PHE A 105 -14.75 -6.34 4.45
N GLU A 106 -15.04 -5.18 3.86
CA GLU A 106 -16.38 -4.67 3.63
C GLU A 106 -16.59 -4.57 2.12
N CYS A 107 -17.14 -5.62 1.52
CA CYS A 107 -17.41 -5.67 0.09
C CYS A 107 -18.88 -5.38 -0.21
N ASP A 108 -19.15 -4.66 -1.29
CA ASP A 108 -20.52 -4.31 -1.69
C ASP A 108 -21.40 -5.56 -1.89
N GLY A 109 -22.49 -5.61 -1.12
CA GLY A 109 -23.46 -6.70 -1.14
C GLY A 109 -23.01 -8.00 -0.45
N GLU A 110 -22.00 -7.95 0.41
CA GLU A 110 -21.54 -9.08 1.23
C GLU A 110 -21.52 -8.72 2.72
N GLU A 111 -21.51 -9.75 3.58
CA GLU A 111 -21.34 -9.56 5.02
C GLU A 111 -19.90 -9.12 5.34
N VAL A 112 -19.77 -8.23 6.33
CA VAL A 112 -18.47 -7.75 6.79
C VAL A 112 -17.67 -8.90 7.38
N MET A 113 -16.50 -9.17 6.81
CA MET A 113 -15.61 -10.24 7.27
C MET A 113 -14.43 -9.66 8.04
N VAL A 114 -14.30 -10.04 9.32
CA VAL A 114 -13.15 -9.65 10.15
C VAL A 114 -12.25 -10.85 10.39
N ARG A 115 -10.95 -10.70 10.14
CA ARG A 115 -9.91 -11.71 10.38
C ARG A 115 -8.82 -11.12 11.25
N LYS A 116 -8.27 -11.93 12.15
CA LYS A 116 -7.18 -11.52 13.04
C LYS A 116 -6.01 -12.49 12.92
N TYR A 117 -4.81 -11.96 12.97
CA TYR A 117 -3.57 -12.73 13.01
C TYR A 117 -2.48 -11.96 13.75
N ASP A 118 -1.43 -12.66 14.18
CA ASP A 118 -0.29 -12.05 14.85
C ASP A 118 0.54 -11.16 13.91
N ALA A 119 0.99 -10.01 14.44
CA ALA A 119 1.69 -8.97 13.68
C ALA A 119 3.06 -9.41 13.13
#